data_AF-A0A7S2R0M6-F1
#
_entry.id   AF-A0A7S2R0M6-F1
#
_cell.length_a   1.000
_cell.length_b   1.000
_cell.length_c   1.000
_cell.angle_alpha   90.00
_cell.angle_beta   90.00
_cell.angle_gamma   90.00
#
_symmetry.space_group_name_H-M   'P 1'
#
loop_
_entity.id
_entity.type
_entity.pdbx_description
1 polymer ?
#
loop_
_entity_poly.entity_id
_entity_poly.type
_entity_poly.pdbx_seq_one_letter_code
_entity_poly.pdbx_strand_id
1 'polypeptide(L)'
;HENLSDNLIKITNELQAHGDDTVVVSWLPQYHDMGLIGSYLGVLFCGGSGYYMSPLTFLQNTTLWIEAISKFHGTHLQAPNFAFRLTARKFNASLYRNSSEDDNSKQSLDLSSVRHIINAAEPVTETSINSFFDTFSKYGLKEDVMFPTYGLAEHTVFVCSGGKQRLTVSKDTLETYGIVKELDGSIADNDENISRLIGCGYPSKQNVDVKIINTETLEQ
;
A
#
# COMPACT_ATOMS: atom_id res chain seq x y z
N HIS A 1 21.60 -9.71 -12.59
CA HIS A 1 21.35 -9.75 -11.14
C HIS A 1 21.56 -8.40 -10.46
N GLU A 2 22.46 -7.54 -10.94
CA GLU A 2 22.72 -6.22 -10.35
C GLU A 2 21.46 -5.36 -10.13
N ASN A 3 20.63 -5.13 -11.16
CA ASN A 3 19.38 -4.35 -11.01
C ASN A 3 18.43 -4.92 -9.94
N LEU A 4 18.33 -6.25 -9.86
CA LEU A 4 17.49 -6.92 -8.86
C LEU A 4 18.04 -6.72 -7.45
N SER A 5 19.36 -6.94 -7.27
CA SER A 5 20.02 -6.74 -5.99
C SER A 5 19.93 -5.29 -5.52
N ASP A 6 20.15 -4.34 -6.43
CA ASP A 6 20.03 -2.91 -6.18
C ASP A 6 18.60 -2.53 -5.75
N ASN A 7 17.58 -3.02 -6.46
CA ASN A 7 16.19 -2.76 -6.08
C ASN A 7 15.81 -3.40 -4.74
N LEU A 8 16.30 -4.60 -4.43
CA LEU A 8 16.08 -5.27 -3.14
C LEU A 8 16.76 -4.52 -1.98
N ILE A 9 17.95 -3.96 -2.18
CA ILE A 9 18.61 -3.09 -1.19
C ILE A 9 17.76 -1.84 -0.93
N LYS A 10 17.27 -1.19 -1.98
CA LYS A 10 16.39 -0.01 -1.85
C LYS A 10 15.11 -0.34 -1.09
N ILE A 11 14.42 -1.41 -1.47
CA ILE A 11 13.20 -1.88 -0.80
C ILE A 11 13.49 -2.14 0.68
N THR A 12 14.45 -3.01 1.00
CA THR A 12 14.67 -3.41 2.40
C THR A 12 15.11 -2.25 3.29
N ASN A 13 15.90 -1.31 2.77
CA ASN A 13 16.26 -0.09 3.49
C ASN A 13 15.07 0.85 3.69
N GLU A 14 14.23 1.07 2.66
CA GLU A 14 13.05 1.94 2.80
C GLU A 14 12.05 1.34 3.80
N LEU A 15 11.80 0.03 3.72
CA LEU A 15 10.87 -0.66 4.60
C LEU A 15 11.42 -0.87 6.02
N GLN A 16 12.71 -0.63 6.25
CA GLN A 16 13.42 -1.01 7.49
C GLN A 16 13.27 -2.52 7.79
N ALA A 17 13.32 -3.33 6.74
CA ALA A 17 13.10 -4.78 6.79
C ALA A 17 14.44 -5.50 6.96
N HIS A 18 14.76 -5.93 8.18
CA HIS A 18 16.05 -6.50 8.53
C HIS A 18 15.93 -7.75 9.41
N GLY A 19 16.26 -8.92 8.84
CA GLY A 19 16.42 -10.15 9.59
C GLY A 19 15.11 -10.80 10.04
N ASP A 20 15.20 -11.50 11.16
CA ASP A 20 14.19 -12.41 11.70
C ASP A 20 12.94 -11.69 12.24
N ASP A 21 13.04 -10.41 12.56
CA ASP A 21 11.90 -9.59 12.97
C ASP A 21 10.94 -9.26 11.81
N THR A 22 11.36 -9.48 10.56
CA THR A 22 10.61 -9.16 9.37
C THR A 22 9.68 -10.32 9.01
N VAL A 23 8.40 -10.13 9.31
CA VAL A 23 7.32 -11.05 8.94
C VAL A 23 6.44 -10.44 7.85
N VAL A 24 6.52 -10.99 6.64
CA VAL A 24 5.69 -10.61 5.49
C VAL A 24 4.42 -11.46 5.47
N VAL A 25 3.26 -10.83 5.33
CA VAL A 25 1.98 -11.55 5.13
C VAL A 25 1.33 -11.06 3.84
N SER A 26 1.25 -11.94 2.85
CA SER A 26 0.89 -11.54 1.49
C SER A 26 -0.01 -12.55 0.79
N TRP A 27 -0.84 -12.05 -0.11
CA TRP A 27 -1.63 -12.86 -1.04
C TRP A 27 -1.28 -12.54 -2.49
N LEU A 28 -0.30 -11.65 -2.71
CA LEU A 28 0.06 -11.21 -4.05
C LEU A 28 0.61 -12.38 -4.87
N PRO A 29 0.21 -12.48 -6.15
CA PRO A 29 0.67 -13.55 -7.00
C PRO A 29 2.17 -13.42 -7.30
N GLN A 30 2.85 -14.56 -7.32
CA GLN A 30 4.27 -14.66 -7.69
C GLN A 30 4.55 -14.27 -9.16
N TYR A 31 3.52 -14.23 -10.00
CA TYR A 31 3.65 -13.81 -11.40
C TYR A 31 3.52 -12.29 -11.61
N HIS A 32 3.32 -11.51 -10.54
CA HIS A 32 3.32 -10.05 -10.57
C HIS A 32 4.58 -9.53 -9.86
N ASP A 33 5.16 -8.44 -10.36
CA ASP A 33 6.42 -7.85 -9.87
C ASP A 33 6.43 -7.54 -8.35
N MET A 34 5.40 -6.86 -7.83
CA MET A 34 5.22 -6.57 -6.40
C MET A 34 5.10 -7.84 -5.56
N GLY A 35 4.46 -8.88 -6.08
CA GLY A 35 4.43 -10.19 -5.44
C GLY A 35 5.81 -10.82 -5.43
N LEU A 36 6.36 -11.10 -6.61
CA LEU A 36 7.63 -11.79 -6.76
C LEU A 36 8.78 -11.09 -6.03
N ILE A 37 9.00 -9.82 -6.34
CA ILE A 37 10.19 -9.08 -5.91
C ILE A 37 9.97 -8.50 -4.52
N GLY A 38 8.85 -7.81 -4.30
CA GLY A 38 8.55 -7.18 -3.01
C GLY A 38 8.25 -8.18 -1.90
N SER A 39 7.60 -9.30 -2.20
CA SER A 39 7.10 -10.23 -1.18
C SER A 39 7.94 -11.49 -1.02
N TYR A 40 8.32 -12.15 -2.12
CA TYR A 40 9.06 -13.42 -2.06
C TYR A 40 10.57 -13.20 -2.04
N LEU A 41 11.11 -12.45 -3.00
CA LEU A 41 12.55 -12.20 -3.04
C LEU A 41 12.97 -11.21 -1.95
N GLY A 42 12.15 -10.20 -1.64
CA GLY A 42 12.38 -9.24 -0.57
C GLY A 42 12.58 -9.92 0.78
N VAL A 43 11.68 -10.85 1.16
CA VAL A 43 11.78 -11.54 2.44
C VAL A 43 13.00 -12.48 2.52
N LEU A 44 13.32 -13.17 1.41
CA LEU A 44 14.51 -14.01 1.33
C LEU A 44 15.79 -13.17 1.41
N PHE A 45 15.78 -11.99 0.80
CA PHE A 45 16.92 -11.08 0.78
C PHE A 45 17.19 -10.47 2.15
N CYS A 46 16.17 -10.07 2.91
CA CYS A 46 16.36 -9.53 4.25
C CYS A 46 16.54 -10.60 5.34
N GLY A 47 16.29 -11.88 5.04
CA GLY A 47 16.38 -12.98 6.01
C GLY A 47 15.16 -13.09 6.93
N GLY A 48 14.00 -12.64 6.49
CA GLY A 48 12.73 -12.69 7.24
C GLY A 48 11.92 -13.96 7.02
N SER A 49 10.65 -13.92 7.45
CA SER A 49 9.65 -14.99 7.27
C SER A 49 8.45 -14.52 6.46
N GLY A 50 7.95 -15.37 5.56
CA GLY A 50 6.81 -15.06 4.70
C GLY A 50 5.64 -16.02 4.89
N TYR A 51 4.44 -15.48 5.08
CA TYR A 51 3.17 -16.24 5.13
C TYR A 51 2.29 -15.85 3.95
N TYR A 52 1.92 -16.84 3.16
CA TYR A 52 1.27 -16.63 1.88
C TYR A 52 -0.06 -17.34 1.77
N MET A 53 -1.03 -16.69 1.13
CA MET A 53 -2.28 -17.31 0.68
C MET A 53 -2.52 -17.03 -0.81
N SER A 54 -3.40 -17.81 -1.43
CA SER A 54 -3.74 -17.60 -2.84
C SER A 54 -4.48 -16.26 -3.03
N PRO A 55 -4.24 -15.52 -4.14
CA PRO A 55 -5.04 -14.36 -4.50
C PRO A 55 -6.54 -14.68 -4.57
N LEU A 56 -6.91 -15.89 -5.00
CA LEU A 56 -8.30 -16.35 -5.04
C LEU A 56 -8.88 -16.50 -3.63
N THR A 57 -8.11 -17.02 -2.68
CA THR A 57 -8.51 -17.12 -1.27
C THR A 57 -8.75 -15.73 -0.68
N PHE A 58 -7.87 -14.77 -0.96
CA PHE A 58 -8.06 -13.38 -0.55
C PHE A 58 -9.35 -12.78 -1.13
N LEU A 59 -9.59 -12.93 -2.43
CA LEU A 59 -10.80 -12.40 -3.08
C LEU A 59 -12.09 -13.03 -2.57
N GLN A 60 -12.06 -14.32 -2.22
CA GLN A 60 -13.19 -15.03 -1.63
C GLN A 60 -13.49 -14.54 -0.21
N ASN A 61 -12.45 -14.36 0.62
CA ASN A 61 -12.60 -13.87 1.98
C ASN A 61 -11.38 -13.04 2.41
N THR A 62 -11.49 -11.72 2.27
CA THR A 62 -10.42 -10.78 2.63
C THR A 62 -10.11 -10.79 4.13
N THR A 63 -11.04 -11.20 4.98
CA THR A 63 -10.82 -11.26 6.44
C THR A 63 -9.72 -12.25 6.81
N LEU A 64 -9.51 -13.31 6.02
CA LEU A 64 -8.42 -14.26 6.24
C LEU A 64 -7.04 -13.60 6.19
N TRP A 65 -6.88 -12.54 5.38
CA TRP A 65 -5.62 -11.79 5.34
C TRP A 65 -5.37 -11.08 6.67
N ILE A 66 -6.40 -10.44 7.22
CA ILE A 66 -6.34 -9.75 8.52
C ILE A 66 -6.10 -10.74 9.67
N GLU A 67 -6.79 -11.89 9.66
CA GLU A 67 -6.57 -12.97 10.63
C GLU A 67 -5.14 -13.52 10.54
N ALA A 68 -4.61 -13.72 9.33
CA ALA A 68 -3.23 -14.17 9.13
C ALA A 68 -2.22 -13.14 9.66
N ILE A 69 -2.46 -11.85 9.42
CA ILE A 69 -1.60 -10.78 9.96
C ILE A 69 -1.54 -10.87 11.47
N SER A 70 -2.69 -10.98 12.14
CA SER A 70 -2.71 -11.08 13.59
C SER A 70 -2.07 -12.37 14.11
N LYS A 71 -2.45 -13.52 13.53
CA LYS A 71 -1.97 -14.85 13.95
C LYS A 71 -0.46 -14.99 13.84
N PHE A 72 0.15 -14.43 12.80
CA PHE A 72 1.58 -14.56 12.54
C PHE A 72 2.37 -13.32 12.97
N HIS A 73 1.74 -12.37 13.66
CA HIS A 73 2.35 -11.08 14.03
C HIS A 73 3.01 -10.39 12.81
N GLY A 74 2.26 -10.33 11.71
CA GLY A 74 2.71 -9.77 10.45
C GLY A 74 3.15 -8.31 10.60
N THR A 75 4.35 -8.02 10.14
CA THR A 75 4.99 -6.70 10.29
C THR A 75 4.98 -5.89 9.00
N HIS A 76 5.07 -6.57 7.85
CA HIS A 76 5.20 -5.96 6.53
C HIS A 76 4.10 -6.45 5.60
N LEU A 77 3.31 -5.52 5.07
CA LEU A 77 2.19 -5.77 4.19
C LEU A 77 2.37 -5.02 2.88
N GLN A 78 1.75 -5.53 1.83
CA GLN A 78 1.77 -4.90 0.51
C GLN A 78 0.54 -5.33 -0.28
N ALA A 79 -0.15 -4.36 -0.86
CA ALA A 79 -1.32 -4.61 -1.68
C ALA A 79 -1.63 -3.45 -2.64
N PRO A 80 -2.35 -3.71 -3.74
CA PRO A 80 -2.96 -2.66 -4.54
C PRO A 80 -3.99 -1.85 -3.75
N ASN A 81 -4.20 -0.59 -4.13
CA ASN A 81 -5.08 0.33 -3.41
C ASN A 81 -6.51 -0.22 -3.18
N PHE A 82 -7.09 -0.96 -4.13
CA PHE A 82 -8.45 -1.51 -3.99
C PHE A 82 -8.58 -2.46 -2.81
N ALA A 83 -7.50 -3.17 -2.46
CA ALA A 83 -7.51 -4.23 -1.48
C ALA A 83 -7.85 -3.69 -0.09
N PHE A 84 -7.37 -2.50 0.26
CA PHE A 84 -7.62 -1.86 1.56
C PHE A 84 -9.10 -1.52 1.73
N ARG A 85 -9.69 -0.80 0.76
CA ARG A 85 -11.14 -0.50 0.76
C ARG A 85 -12.00 -1.76 0.71
N LEU A 86 -11.62 -2.74 -0.12
CA LEU A 86 -12.36 -4.00 -0.22
C LEU A 86 -12.36 -4.76 1.12
N THR A 87 -11.18 -4.85 1.75
CA THR A 87 -10.99 -5.55 3.03
C THR A 87 -11.78 -4.87 4.13
N ALA A 88 -11.69 -3.54 4.27
CA ALA A 88 -12.48 -2.78 5.23
C ALA A 88 -13.99 -3.01 5.06
N ARG A 89 -14.50 -2.88 3.83
CA ARG A 89 -15.92 -3.08 3.53
C ARG A 89 -16.39 -4.50 3.86
N LYS A 90 -15.64 -5.52 3.41
CA LYS A 90 -15.98 -6.93 3.64
C LYS A 90 -15.89 -7.30 5.11
N PHE A 91 -14.88 -6.82 5.82
CA PHE A 91 -14.74 -7.03 7.26
C PHE A 91 -15.92 -6.45 8.03
N ASN A 92 -16.31 -5.20 7.72
CA ASN A 92 -17.45 -4.54 8.38
C ASN A 92 -18.79 -5.23 8.12
N ALA A 93 -18.96 -5.85 6.95
CA ALA A 93 -20.14 -6.63 6.60
C ALA A 93 -20.10 -8.08 7.12
N SER A 94 -18.95 -8.56 7.61
CA SER A 94 -18.78 -9.95 8.01
C SER A 94 -19.33 -10.23 9.41
N LEU A 95 -19.67 -11.50 9.66
CA LEU A 95 -20.02 -12.00 11.00
C LEU A 95 -18.86 -11.80 12.01
N TYR A 96 -17.63 -11.63 11.53
CA TYR A 96 -16.49 -11.31 12.39
C TYR A 96 -16.70 -9.99 13.16
N ARG A 97 -17.44 -9.01 12.63
CA ARG A 97 -17.80 -7.81 13.40
C ARG A 97 -19.07 -7.98 14.25
N ASN A 98 -19.95 -8.90 13.86
CA ASN A 98 -21.29 -9.01 14.44
C ASN A 98 -21.43 -10.05 15.57
N SER A 99 -20.41 -10.87 15.85
CA SER A 99 -20.42 -11.70 17.07
C SER A 99 -20.10 -10.85 18.30
N SER A 100 -20.86 -11.07 19.37
CA SER A 100 -20.69 -10.45 20.69
C SER A 100 -19.31 -10.72 21.29
N GLU A 101 -18.84 -9.83 22.17
CA GLU A 101 -17.60 -10.00 22.95
C GLU A 101 -17.56 -11.32 23.75
N ASP A 102 -18.73 -11.91 24.06
CA ASP A 102 -18.88 -13.21 24.73
C ASP A 102 -18.65 -14.44 23.83
N ASP A 103 -18.36 -14.25 22.54
CA ASP A 103 -18.06 -15.34 21.62
C ASP A 103 -16.60 -15.80 21.78
N ASN A 104 -16.35 -16.65 22.78
CA ASN A 104 -15.07 -17.27 23.12
C ASN A 104 -14.39 -18.05 21.95
N SER A 105 -15.05 -18.17 20.79
CA SER A 105 -14.50 -18.84 19.61
C SER A 105 -13.59 -17.93 18.76
N LYS A 106 -13.58 -16.61 18.99
CA LYS A 106 -12.71 -15.69 18.25
C LYS A 106 -11.39 -15.47 18.95
N GLN A 107 -10.32 -15.72 18.22
CA GLN A 107 -9.01 -15.20 18.58
C GLN A 107 -9.08 -13.66 18.53
N SER A 108 -8.69 -12.99 19.61
CA SER A 108 -8.62 -11.53 19.67
C SER A 108 -7.74 -11.02 18.53
N LEU A 109 -8.26 -10.10 17.71
CA LEU A 109 -7.51 -9.52 16.61
C LEU A 109 -6.56 -8.45 17.14
N ASP A 110 -5.28 -8.63 16.86
CA ASP A 110 -4.20 -7.69 17.19
C ASP A 110 -3.33 -7.42 15.96
N LEU A 111 -3.30 -6.15 15.54
CA LEU A 111 -2.55 -5.62 14.41
C LEU A 111 -1.41 -4.68 14.85
N SER A 112 -1.10 -4.62 16.15
CA SER A 112 -0.04 -3.75 16.70
C SER A 112 1.37 -4.09 16.24
N SER A 113 1.55 -5.31 15.70
CA SER A 113 2.79 -5.80 15.08
C SER A 113 3.07 -5.17 13.71
N VAL A 114 2.07 -4.60 13.03
CA VAL A 114 2.26 -3.99 11.72
C VAL A 114 3.16 -2.76 11.84
N ARG A 115 4.25 -2.77 11.06
CA ARG A 115 5.25 -1.70 10.99
C ARG A 115 5.22 -0.96 9.66
N HIS A 116 4.92 -1.66 8.57
CA HIS A 116 4.94 -1.10 7.23
C HIS A 116 3.89 -1.72 6.31
N ILE A 117 3.16 -0.88 5.59
CA ILE A 117 2.16 -1.23 4.59
C ILE A 117 2.46 -0.47 3.31
N ILE A 118 2.80 -1.20 2.24
CA ILE A 118 2.88 -0.64 0.89
C ILE A 118 1.47 -0.58 0.30
N ASN A 119 1.04 0.62 -0.10
CA ASN A 119 -0.14 0.83 -0.93
C ASN A 119 0.30 1.36 -2.30
N ALA A 120 0.14 0.55 -3.35
CA ALA A 120 0.75 0.79 -4.67
C ALA A 120 -0.06 0.16 -5.82
N ALA A 121 0.61 -0.10 -6.94
CA ALA A 121 0.12 -0.80 -8.15
C ALA A 121 -1.03 -0.13 -8.93
N GLU A 122 -1.70 0.86 -8.34
CA GLU A 122 -2.72 1.70 -8.96
C GLU A 122 -2.78 3.06 -8.23
N PRO A 123 -3.51 4.06 -8.73
CA PRO A 123 -3.66 5.34 -8.04
C PRO A 123 -4.17 5.16 -6.60
N VAL A 124 -3.36 5.60 -5.64
CA VAL A 124 -3.71 5.55 -4.22
C VAL A 124 -4.77 6.60 -3.92
N THR A 125 -5.81 6.23 -3.17
CA THR A 125 -6.92 7.14 -2.85
C THR A 125 -7.08 7.34 -1.35
N GLU A 126 -7.38 8.58 -0.95
CA GLU A 126 -7.65 8.94 0.45
C GLU A 126 -8.78 8.08 1.05
N THR A 127 -9.84 7.84 0.27
CA THR A 127 -10.96 6.98 0.68
C THR A 127 -10.50 5.57 1.05
N SER A 128 -9.53 4.99 0.32
CA SER A 128 -9.05 3.64 0.61
C SER A 128 -8.23 3.59 1.89
N ILE A 129 -7.36 4.59 2.08
CA ILE A 129 -6.55 4.76 3.29
C ILE A 129 -7.47 4.92 4.51
N ASN A 130 -8.40 5.88 4.46
CA ASN A 130 -9.28 6.19 5.58
C ASN A 130 -10.19 5.00 5.93
N SER A 131 -10.82 4.37 4.92
CA SER A 131 -11.67 3.19 5.16
C SER A 131 -10.94 2.07 5.91
N PHE A 132 -9.65 1.88 5.62
CA PHE A 132 -8.84 0.85 6.26
C PHE A 132 -8.53 1.20 7.70
N PHE A 133 -8.03 2.41 7.98
CA PHE A 133 -7.74 2.85 9.34
C PHE A 133 -9.00 2.96 10.21
N ASP A 134 -10.09 3.53 9.70
CA ASP A 134 -11.38 3.61 10.42
C ASP A 134 -11.87 2.23 10.88
N THR A 135 -11.59 1.19 10.10
CA THR A 135 -11.97 -0.19 10.42
C THR A 135 -11.01 -0.84 11.42
N PHE A 136 -9.70 -0.63 11.24
CA PHE A 136 -8.66 -1.46 11.87
C PHE A 136 -7.87 -0.80 13.00
N SER A 137 -7.92 0.54 13.17
CA SER A 137 -7.18 1.24 14.23
C SER A 137 -7.55 0.73 15.64
N LYS A 138 -8.82 0.38 15.87
CA LYS A 138 -9.28 -0.22 17.15
C LYS A 138 -8.68 -1.59 17.47
N TYR A 139 -8.07 -2.26 16.50
CA TYR A 139 -7.36 -3.53 16.68
C TYR A 139 -5.83 -3.33 16.78
N GLY A 140 -5.37 -2.11 17.08
CA GLY A 140 -3.96 -1.79 17.31
C GLY A 140 -3.17 -1.38 16.05
N LEU A 141 -3.82 -1.26 14.89
CA LEU A 141 -3.16 -0.75 13.69
C LEU A 141 -2.81 0.73 13.88
N LYS A 142 -1.53 1.09 13.74
CA LYS A 142 -1.02 2.46 13.89
C LYS A 142 -1.26 3.27 12.62
N GLU A 143 -1.61 4.55 12.74
CA GLU A 143 -1.99 5.41 11.60
C GLU A 143 -0.84 5.72 10.63
N ASP A 144 0.42 5.63 11.09
CA ASP A 144 1.61 6.06 10.36
C ASP A 144 2.37 4.91 9.69
N VAL A 145 1.72 3.76 9.48
CA VAL A 145 2.34 2.56 8.89
C VAL A 145 1.99 2.34 7.43
N MET A 146 1.13 3.16 6.81
CA MET A 146 0.79 3.03 5.38
C MET A 146 1.52 4.06 4.53
N PHE A 147 2.26 3.56 3.54
CA PHE A 147 3.15 4.32 2.69
C PHE A 147 2.74 4.17 1.22
N PRO A 148 2.08 5.19 0.64
CA PRO A 148 1.86 5.27 -0.79
C PRO A 148 3.19 5.15 -1.54
N THR A 149 3.24 4.25 -2.52
CA THR A 149 4.47 3.81 -3.17
C THR A 149 4.27 3.76 -4.68
N TYR A 150 5.28 4.19 -5.43
CA TYR A 150 5.32 4.09 -6.88
C TYR A 150 6.39 3.10 -7.34
N GLY A 151 6.07 2.39 -8.41
CA GLY A 151 6.85 1.28 -8.92
C GLY A 151 6.36 0.78 -10.28
N LEU A 152 7.24 0.09 -10.99
CA LEU A 152 7.00 -0.52 -12.30
C LEU A 152 8.01 -1.63 -12.58
N ALA A 153 7.60 -2.65 -13.34
CA ALA A 153 8.41 -3.82 -13.67
C ALA A 153 9.68 -3.45 -14.46
N GLU A 154 9.63 -2.40 -15.30
CA GLU A 154 10.76 -1.91 -16.09
C GLU A 154 11.89 -1.34 -15.21
N HIS A 155 11.56 -0.89 -13.99
CA HIS A 155 12.52 -0.50 -12.96
C HIS A 155 12.68 -1.60 -11.89
N THR A 156 12.57 -2.86 -12.32
CA THR A 156 12.50 -4.05 -11.46
C THR A 156 11.20 -4.13 -10.65
N VAL A 157 10.95 -3.18 -9.73
CA VAL A 157 9.63 -2.98 -9.13
C VAL A 157 9.53 -1.63 -8.41
N PHE A 158 10.53 -1.25 -7.61
CA PHE A 158 10.41 -0.11 -6.68
C PHE A 158 11.07 1.15 -7.22
N VAL A 159 10.41 2.30 -7.08
CA VAL A 159 10.95 3.63 -7.44
C VAL A 159 11.00 4.56 -6.24
N CYS A 160 9.88 4.77 -5.55
CA CYS A 160 9.81 5.62 -4.35
C CYS A 160 8.65 5.26 -3.42
N SER A 161 8.78 5.62 -2.14
CA SER A 161 7.75 5.49 -1.12
C SER A 161 7.78 6.67 -0.15
N GLY A 162 6.97 6.60 0.91
CA GLY A 162 6.92 7.62 1.96
C GLY A 162 6.06 8.83 1.58
N GLY A 163 5.15 8.66 0.62
CA GLY A 163 4.33 9.73 0.09
C GLY A 163 3.30 10.29 1.07
N LYS A 164 3.54 11.52 1.55
CA LYS A 164 2.65 12.24 2.48
C LYS A 164 1.87 13.40 1.85
N GLN A 165 2.27 13.83 0.65
CA GLN A 165 1.62 14.95 -0.02
C GLN A 165 0.18 14.59 -0.39
N ARG A 166 -0.71 15.56 -0.22
CA ARG A 166 -2.11 15.51 -0.65
C ARG A 166 -2.33 16.76 -1.49
N LEU A 167 -2.79 16.58 -2.73
CA LEU A 167 -3.09 17.68 -3.64
C LEU A 167 -4.55 17.59 -4.03
N THR A 168 -5.24 18.72 -4.01
CA THR A 168 -6.55 18.87 -4.65
C THR A 168 -6.35 19.68 -5.91
N VAL A 169 -6.72 19.12 -7.06
CA VAL A 169 -6.47 19.75 -8.37
C VAL A 169 -7.78 19.91 -9.15
N SER A 170 -7.85 20.93 -10.00
CA SER A 170 -8.98 21.12 -10.92
C SER A 170 -9.00 20.02 -11.97
N LYS A 171 -10.10 19.26 -12.01
CA LYS A 171 -10.31 18.21 -13.01
C LYS A 171 -10.43 18.80 -14.41
N ASP A 172 -11.26 19.82 -14.58
CA ASP A 172 -11.43 20.52 -15.86
C ASP A 172 -10.11 21.05 -16.42
N THR A 173 -9.28 21.66 -15.56
CA THR A 173 -8.00 22.23 -16.02
C THR A 173 -7.03 21.14 -16.45
N LEU A 174 -6.99 20.03 -15.72
CA LEU A 174 -6.15 18.88 -16.03
C LEU A 174 -6.60 18.18 -17.32
N GLU A 175 -7.90 17.94 -17.48
CA GLU A 175 -8.47 17.23 -18.64
C GLU A 175 -8.46 18.09 -19.90
N THR A 176 -8.71 19.39 -19.78
CA THR A 176 -8.81 20.30 -20.94
C THR A 176 -7.43 20.78 -21.41
N TYR A 177 -6.52 21.08 -20.48
CA TYR A 177 -5.25 21.74 -20.81
C TYR A 177 -4.02 20.90 -20.46
N GLY A 178 -4.18 19.75 -19.80
CA GLY A 178 -3.04 18.95 -19.32
C GLY A 178 -2.26 19.63 -18.18
N ILE A 179 -2.84 20.66 -17.55
CA ILE A 179 -2.16 21.47 -16.54
C ILE A 179 -2.63 21.05 -15.15
N VAL A 180 -1.68 20.67 -14.30
CA VAL A 180 -1.92 20.46 -12.88
C VAL A 180 -2.09 21.82 -12.20
N LYS A 181 -3.34 22.20 -11.96
CA LYS A 181 -3.69 23.40 -11.19
C LYS A 181 -4.15 22.98 -9.80
N GLU A 182 -3.28 23.16 -8.82
CA GLU A 182 -3.63 23.03 -7.41
C GLU A 182 -4.71 24.06 -7.04
N LEU A 183 -5.67 23.62 -6.24
CA LEU A 183 -6.74 24.45 -5.74
C LEU A 183 -6.54 24.72 -4.25
N ASP A 184 -6.41 26.00 -3.92
CA ASP A 184 -6.28 26.46 -2.54
C ASP A 184 -7.65 26.60 -1.85
N GLY A 185 -7.78 26.07 -0.63
CA GLY A 185 -8.91 26.32 0.25
C GLY A 185 -9.82 25.12 0.55
N SER A 186 -10.82 25.35 1.41
CA SER A 186 -11.81 24.34 1.81
C SER A 186 -12.83 24.11 0.69
N ILE A 187 -12.52 23.19 -0.21
CA ILE A 187 -13.45 22.73 -1.24
C ILE A 187 -14.37 21.68 -0.63
N ALA A 188 -15.66 21.75 -0.94
CA ALA A 188 -16.61 20.75 -0.48
C ALA A 188 -16.23 19.36 -1.02
N ASP A 189 -16.32 18.33 -0.18
CA ASP A 189 -15.99 16.94 -0.56
C ASP A 189 -16.74 16.43 -1.79
N ASN A 190 -17.89 17.05 -2.12
CA ASN A 190 -18.77 16.63 -3.21
C ASN A 190 -18.62 17.47 -4.50
N ASP A 191 -17.58 18.30 -4.63
CA ASP A 191 -17.33 19.01 -5.88
C ASP A 191 -16.90 18.00 -6.97
N GLU A 192 -17.69 17.86 -8.03
CA GLU A 192 -17.39 16.92 -9.13
C GLU A 192 -16.22 17.38 -10.00
N ASN A 193 -15.78 18.64 -9.87
CA ASN A 193 -14.70 19.24 -10.66
C ASN A 193 -13.33 19.19 -9.95
N ILE A 194 -13.17 18.33 -8.94
CA ILE A 194 -11.88 18.14 -8.27
C ILE A 194 -11.37 16.71 -8.41
N SER A 195 -10.04 16.59 -8.40
CA SER A 195 -9.33 15.33 -8.23
C SER A 195 -8.40 15.43 -7.04
N ARG A 196 -8.42 14.41 -6.16
CA ARG A 196 -7.52 14.31 -5.02
C ARG A 196 -6.39 13.35 -5.34
N LEU A 197 -5.17 13.85 -5.30
CA LEU A 197 -3.97 13.10 -5.61
C LEU A 197 -3.17 12.84 -4.34
N ILE A 198 -2.65 11.62 -4.26
CA ILE A 198 -1.79 11.15 -3.18
C ILE A 198 -0.37 11.08 -3.74
N GLY A 199 0.56 11.83 -3.15
CA GLY A 199 1.97 11.71 -3.51
C GLY A 199 2.51 10.34 -3.11
N CYS A 200 3.44 9.78 -3.89
CA CYS A 200 4.11 8.49 -3.61
C CYS A 200 5.52 8.65 -3.04
N GLY A 201 5.94 9.89 -2.77
CA GLY A 201 7.25 10.20 -2.20
C GLY A 201 8.27 10.65 -3.25
N TYR A 202 9.54 10.71 -2.84
CA TYR A 202 10.62 11.33 -3.64
C TYR A 202 11.62 10.26 -4.12
N PRO A 203 11.71 9.97 -5.43
CA PRO A 203 12.66 9.00 -6.00
C PRO A 203 14.13 9.32 -5.72
N SER A 204 14.48 10.60 -5.57
CA SER A 204 15.84 11.03 -5.26
C SER A 204 16.37 10.48 -3.92
N LYS A 205 15.49 10.23 -2.94
CA LYS A 205 15.86 9.55 -1.68
C LYS A 205 16.42 8.15 -1.90
N GLN A 206 16.03 7.54 -3.02
CA GLN A 206 16.41 6.20 -3.42
C GLN A 206 17.50 6.23 -4.50
N ASN A 207 18.15 7.37 -4.76
CA ASN A 207 19.10 7.51 -5.86
C ASN A 207 18.50 7.10 -7.23
N VAL A 208 17.21 7.38 -7.42
CA VAL A 208 16.50 7.21 -8.70
C VAL A 208 16.17 8.58 -9.27
N ASP A 209 16.56 8.83 -10.51
CA ASP A 209 16.21 10.06 -11.24
C ASP A 209 14.88 9.86 -11.97
N VAL A 210 13.91 10.73 -11.68
CA VAL A 210 12.59 10.72 -12.33
C VAL A 210 12.35 12.12 -12.87
N LYS A 211 12.02 12.18 -14.17
CA LYS A 211 11.73 13.43 -14.88
C LYS A 211 10.33 13.37 -15.47
N ILE A 212 9.60 14.47 -15.34
CA ILE A 212 8.38 14.72 -16.09
C ILE A 212 8.80 15.47 -17.33
N ILE A 213 8.48 14.94 -18.51
CA ILE A 213 8.88 15.55 -19.80
C ILE A 213 7.64 15.80 -20.64
N ASN A 214 7.66 16.90 -21.39
CA ASN A 214 6.69 17.12 -22.45
C ASN A 214 7.00 16.16 -23.60
N THR A 215 6.02 15.37 -24.05
CA THR A 215 6.25 14.33 -25.06
C THR A 215 6.48 14.87 -26.47
N GLU A 216 6.12 16.14 -26.73
CA GLU A 216 6.33 16.80 -28.01
C GLU A 216 7.68 17.53 -28.07
N THR A 217 8.05 18.26 -27.01
CA THR A 217 9.30 19.04 -26.98
C THR A 217 10.49 18.28 -26.41
N LEU A 218 10.25 17.20 -25.65
CA LEU A 218 11.24 16.47 -24.83
C LEU A 218 11.93 17.35 -23.78
N GLU A 219 11.39 18.54 -23.52
CA GLU A 219 11.83 19.42 -22.45
C GLU A 219 11.15 19.04 -21.14
N GLN A 220 11.82 19.37 -20.04
CA GLN A 220 11.31 19.19 -18.68
C GLN A 220 10.45 20.38 -18.25
#